data_AF-A0A6I2GTF3-F1
#
_entry.id   AF-A0A6I2GTF3-F1
#
_cell.length_a   1.000
_cell.length_b   1.000
_cell.length_c   1.000
_cell.angle_alpha   90.00
_cell.angle_beta   90.00
_cell.angle_gamma   90.00
#
_symmetry.space_group_name_H-M   'P 1'
#
loop_
_entity.id
_entity.type
_entity.pdbx_description
1 polymer ?
#
loop_
_entity_poly.entity_id
_entity_poly.type
_entity_poly.pdbx_seq_one_letter_code
_entity_poly.pdbx_strand_id
1 'polypeptide(L)'
;MVPLPSHRAKHDAPPPLPVKEQLRQRLLRELGGGDGGRIRCPRCRWKPRASDRWGCRCGHSWNTFDTRGRCPQCDYQWQNTQCLRCHEFSPHEDWYAPAGEPEAR
;
A
#
# COMPACT_ATOMS: atom_id res chain seq x y z
N MET A 1 10.62 25.56 -55.06
CA MET A 1 10.05 24.66 -54.04
C MET A 1 10.44 25.20 -52.67
N VAL A 2 9.53 25.86 -51.96
CA VAL A 2 9.76 26.39 -50.60
C VAL A 2 8.74 25.72 -49.68
N PRO A 3 9.15 25.03 -48.60
CA PRO A 3 8.21 24.32 -47.73
C PRO A 3 7.42 25.30 -46.84
N LEU A 4 6.11 25.08 -46.75
CA LEU A 4 5.17 25.80 -45.90
C LEU A 4 5.47 25.55 -44.40
N PRO A 5 5.32 26.55 -43.51
CA PRO A 5 5.43 26.32 -42.08
C PRO A 5 4.22 25.55 -41.56
N SER A 6 4.49 24.36 -41.00
CA SER A 6 3.52 23.52 -40.28
C SER A 6 2.81 24.31 -39.18
N HIS A 7 1.48 24.29 -39.23
CA HIS A 7 0.59 24.77 -38.20
C HIS A 7 1.03 24.22 -36.83
N ARG A 8 1.51 25.10 -35.95
CA ARG A 8 1.76 24.78 -34.55
C ARG A 8 0.40 24.58 -33.89
N ALA A 9 -0.04 23.33 -33.77
CA ALA A 9 -1.18 22.95 -32.94
C ALA A 9 -0.95 23.55 -31.55
N LYS A 10 -1.66 24.63 -31.26
CA LYS A 10 -1.64 25.25 -29.94
C LYS A 10 -2.25 24.20 -29.04
N HIS A 11 -1.45 23.70 -28.09
CA HIS A 11 -1.90 22.76 -27.08
C HIS A 11 -3.04 23.43 -26.30
N ASP A 12 -4.27 23.16 -26.73
CA ASP A 12 -5.47 23.54 -26.01
C ASP A 12 -5.49 22.67 -24.75
N ALA A 13 -5.00 23.25 -23.66
CA ALA A 13 -5.12 22.62 -22.37
C ALA A 13 -6.62 22.48 -22.10
N PRO A 14 -7.13 21.27 -21.78
CA PRO A 14 -8.55 21.10 -21.51
C PRO A 14 -8.98 22.07 -20.42
N PRO A 15 -10.19 22.64 -20.52
CA PRO A 15 -10.67 23.65 -19.58
C PRO A 15 -10.61 23.09 -18.15
N PRO A 16 -10.25 23.92 -17.16
CA PRO A 16 -10.14 23.47 -15.78
C PRO A 16 -11.47 22.85 -15.35
N LEU A 17 -11.38 21.65 -14.77
CA LEU A 17 -12.54 20.92 -14.27
C LEU A 17 -13.35 21.79 -13.30
N PRO A 18 -14.68 21.60 -13.21
CA PRO A 18 -15.50 22.37 -12.29
C PRO A 18 -15.00 22.25 -10.85
N VAL A 19 -15.10 23.33 -10.07
CA VAL A 19 -14.52 23.44 -8.71
C VAL A 19 -14.92 22.27 -7.80
N LYS A 20 -16.15 21.75 -7.94
CA LYS A 20 -16.63 20.55 -7.22
C LYS A 20 -15.80 19.29 -7.47
N GLU A 21 -15.33 19.11 -8.70
CA GLU A 21 -14.49 17.98 -9.11
C GLU A 21 -13.03 18.20 -8.68
N GLN A 22 -12.56 19.44 -8.65
CA GLN A 22 -11.25 19.78 -8.08
C GLN A 22 -11.23 19.50 -6.57
N LEU A 23 -12.31 19.82 -5.84
CA LEU A 23 -12.45 19.53 -4.41
C LEU A 23 -12.52 18.00 -4.16
N ARG A 24 -13.30 17.27 -4.97
CA ARG A 24 -13.34 15.80 -4.92
C ARG A 24 -11.97 15.19 -5.16
N GLN A 25 -11.22 15.67 -6.16
CA GLN A 25 -9.85 15.20 -6.42
C GLN A 25 -8.88 15.53 -5.29
N ARG A 26 -9.02 16.68 -4.62
CA ARG A 26 -8.22 17.04 -3.44
C ARG A 26 -8.55 16.10 -2.27
N LEU A 27 -9.83 15.92 -1.97
CA LEU A 27 -10.27 15.01 -0.91
C LEU A 27 -9.81 13.56 -1.19
N LEU A 28 -9.88 13.08 -2.44
CA LEU A 28 -9.38 11.75 -2.81
C LEU A 28 -7.85 11.63 -2.71
N ARG A 29 -7.09 12.73 -2.87
CA ARG A 29 -5.63 12.76 -2.62
C ARG A 29 -5.32 12.82 -1.13
N GLU A 30 -6.10 13.59 -0.36
CA GLU A 30 -5.97 13.71 1.10
C GLU A 30 -6.40 12.42 1.82
N LEU A 31 -7.38 11.70 1.27
CA LEU A 31 -7.76 10.34 1.67
C LEU A 31 -6.93 9.27 0.96
N GLY A 32 -6.11 9.67 -0.02
CA GLY A 32 -5.39 8.83 -0.96
C GLY A 32 -4.04 8.37 -0.43
N GLY A 33 -4.09 7.41 0.50
CA GLY A 33 -3.17 6.27 0.56
C GLY A 33 -1.65 6.55 0.61
N GLY A 34 -1.09 6.40 1.80
CA GLY A 34 0.35 6.26 2.04
C GLY A 34 0.61 6.64 3.49
N ASP A 35 0.49 5.73 4.44
CA ASP A 35 1.43 4.65 4.63
C ASP A 35 0.67 3.44 5.18
N GLY A 36 0.47 2.42 4.35
CA GLY A 36 0.54 1.07 4.88
C GLY A 36 1.97 0.89 5.36
N GLY A 37 2.25 1.36 6.59
CA GLY A 37 3.60 1.50 7.16
C GLY A 37 4.40 0.28 6.77
N ARG A 38 5.50 0.51 6.04
CA ARG A 38 6.13 -0.47 5.13
C ARG A 38 6.17 -1.88 5.71
N ILE A 39 5.11 -2.66 5.46
CA ILE A 39 5.02 -4.01 6.01
C ILE A 39 6.12 -4.83 5.37
N ARG A 40 7.04 -5.33 6.18
CA ARG A 40 8.19 -6.12 5.70
C ARG A 40 8.59 -7.13 6.75
N CYS A 41 9.06 -8.29 6.29
CA CYS A 41 9.65 -9.26 7.19
C CYS A 41 10.88 -8.63 7.89
N PRO A 42 10.96 -8.63 9.22
CA PRO A 42 12.09 -8.04 9.95
C PRO A 42 13.41 -8.79 9.71
N ARG A 43 13.33 -10.04 9.25
CA ARG A 43 14.51 -10.88 8.96
C ARG A 43 15.08 -10.67 7.57
N CYS A 44 14.25 -10.78 6.54
CA CYS A 44 14.71 -10.76 5.13
C CYS A 44 14.22 -9.55 4.33
N ARG A 45 13.47 -8.63 4.95
CA ARG A 45 12.88 -7.42 4.35
C ARG A 45 11.90 -7.68 3.19
N TRP A 46 11.49 -8.94 3.00
CA TRP A 46 10.46 -9.30 2.02
C TRP A 46 9.16 -8.58 2.32
N LYS A 47 8.53 -8.02 1.28
CA LYS A 47 7.28 -7.29 1.38
C LYS A 47 6.13 -8.20 0.94
N PRO A 48 5.15 -8.44 1.81
CA PRO A 48 3.93 -9.15 1.43
C PRO A 48 3.12 -8.33 0.44
N ARG A 49 2.51 -9.03 -0.51
CA ARG A 49 1.55 -8.55 -1.50
C ARG A 49 0.13 -8.73 -0.95
N ALA A 50 -0.82 -7.97 -1.47
CA ALA A 50 -2.23 -8.12 -1.11
C ALA A 50 -2.79 -9.52 -1.42
N SER A 51 -2.18 -10.26 -2.36
CA SER A 51 -2.54 -11.63 -2.73
C SER A 51 -1.98 -12.72 -1.81
N ASP A 52 -1.04 -12.39 -0.91
CA ASP A 52 -0.43 -13.38 -0.02
C ASP A 52 -1.43 -13.84 1.05
N ARG A 53 -1.34 -15.11 1.45
CA ARG A 53 -2.30 -15.76 2.36
C ARG A 53 -1.57 -16.53 3.44
N TRP A 54 -2.11 -16.45 4.65
CA TRP A 54 -1.75 -17.24 5.82
C TRP A 54 -2.98 -18.03 6.27
N GLY A 55 -2.73 -19.26 6.73
CA GLY A 55 -3.77 -20.12 7.27
C GLY A 55 -4.00 -19.88 8.76
N CYS A 56 -5.26 -19.81 9.18
CA CYS A 56 -5.65 -19.77 10.58
C CYS A 56 -5.74 -21.19 11.12
N ARG A 57 -5.70 -21.31 12.45
CA ARG A 57 -6.06 -22.54 13.15
C ARG A 57 -7.51 -22.99 12.93
N CYS A 58 -8.39 -22.10 12.49
CA CYS A 58 -9.77 -22.44 12.11
C CYS A 58 -9.92 -22.87 10.63
N GLY A 59 -8.83 -22.87 9.86
CA GLY A 59 -8.84 -23.20 8.43
C GLY A 59 -9.08 -22.02 7.49
N HIS A 60 -9.43 -20.83 8.01
CA HIS A 60 -9.59 -19.64 7.19
C HIS A 60 -8.23 -19.17 6.63
N SER A 61 -8.18 -18.82 5.34
CA SER A 61 -6.98 -18.30 4.68
C SER A 61 -7.17 -16.85 4.26
N TRP A 62 -6.34 -15.95 4.77
CA TRP A 62 -6.46 -14.51 4.52
C TRP A 62 -5.09 -13.83 4.58
N ASN A 63 -5.02 -12.56 4.21
CA ASN A 63 -3.82 -11.77 4.45
C ASN A 63 -3.83 -11.26 5.90
N THR A 64 -2.89 -11.71 6.72
CA THR A 64 -2.84 -11.32 8.14
C THR A 64 -2.71 -9.82 8.33
N PHE A 65 -2.12 -9.10 7.37
CA PHE A 65 -1.94 -7.66 7.47
C PHE A 65 -3.20 -6.86 7.19
N ASP A 66 -4.24 -7.44 6.57
CA ASP A 66 -5.52 -6.76 6.33
C ASP A 66 -6.24 -6.43 7.66
N THR A 67 -6.00 -7.26 8.68
CA THR A 67 -6.70 -7.21 9.98
C THR A 67 -5.72 -7.15 11.16
N ARG A 68 -4.45 -6.80 10.91
CA ARG A 68 -3.36 -6.79 11.91
C ARG A 68 -3.26 -8.08 12.73
N GLY A 69 -3.37 -9.22 12.06
CA GLY A 69 -3.21 -10.55 12.64
C GLY A 69 -4.49 -11.12 13.25
N ARG A 70 -5.62 -10.39 13.24
CA ARG A 70 -6.90 -10.91 13.73
C ARG A 70 -7.62 -11.72 12.66
N CYS A 71 -7.94 -12.98 12.92
CA CYS A 71 -8.72 -13.79 11.99
C CYS A 71 -10.15 -13.22 11.85
N PRO A 72 -10.64 -12.89 10.64
CA PRO A 72 -11.99 -12.38 10.44
C PRO A 72 -13.09 -13.44 10.65
N GLN A 73 -12.72 -14.72 10.73
CA GLN A 73 -13.70 -15.81 10.89
C GLN A 73 -13.87 -16.24 12.35
N CYS A 74 -12.79 -16.27 13.14
CA CYS A 74 -12.79 -16.79 14.50
C CYS A 74 -12.26 -15.80 15.56
N ASP A 75 -11.97 -14.57 15.17
CA ASP A 75 -11.45 -13.48 16.00
C ASP A 75 -10.11 -13.75 16.72
N TYR A 76 -9.45 -14.87 16.40
CA TYR A 76 -8.15 -15.20 16.99
C TYR A 76 -7.08 -14.19 16.58
N GLN A 77 -6.38 -13.60 17.55
CA GLN A 77 -5.28 -12.67 17.35
C GLN A 77 -3.95 -13.42 17.24
N TRP A 78 -3.32 -13.37 16.06
CA TRP A 78 -1.97 -13.87 15.86
C TRP A 78 -0.95 -12.87 16.37
N GLN A 79 -0.11 -13.33 17.31
CA GLN A 79 1.02 -12.55 17.84
C GLN A 79 2.30 -12.74 17.03
N ASN A 80 2.40 -13.82 16.26
CA ASN A 80 3.55 -14.13 15.41
C ASN A 80 3.06 -14.38 13.98
N THR A 81 3.86 -14.00 12.99
CA THR A 81 3.57 -14.25 11.57
C THR A 81 4.79 -14.84 10.89
N GLN A 82 4.55 -15.93 10.14
CA GLN A 82 5.58 -16.60 9.35
C GLN A 82 5.87 -15.80 8.08
N CYS A 83 7.14 -15.66 7.72
CA CYS A 83 7.50 -15.12 6.41
C CYS A 83 7.32 -16.15 5.30
N LEU A 84 6.58 -15.81 4.24
CA LEU A 84 6.42 -16.72 3.08
C LEU A 84 7.67 -16.83 2.18
N ARG A 85 8.72 -16.02 2.44
CA ARG A 85 9.99 -16.08 1.70
C ARG A 85 11.10 -16.79 2.47
N CYS A 86 11.33 -16.42 3.73
CA CYS A 86 12.40 -17.01 4.54
C CYS A 86 11.90 -18.03 5.57
N HIS A 87 10.59 -18.23 5.67
CA HIS A 87 9.90 -19.20 6.55
C HIS A 87 10.11 -19.00 8.06
N GLU A 88 10.88 -17.98 8.44
CA GLU A 88 11.09 -17.58 9.83
C GLU A 88 9.84 -16.94 10.42
N PHE A 89 9.57 -17.23 11.69
CA PHE A 89 8.52 -16.55 12.45
C PHE A 89 9.07 -15.27 13.07
N SER A 90 8.25 -14.24 13.10
CA SER A 90 8.57 -13.00 13.80
C SER A 90 7.31 -12.43 14.45
N PRO A 91 7.44 -11.69 15.58
CA PRO A 91 6.32 -10.97 16.18
C PRO A 91 5.58 -10.15 15.13
N HIS A 92 4.25 -10.21 15.13
CA HIS A 92 3.43 -9.55 14.11
C HIS A 92 3.65 -8.03 14.13
N GLU A 93 3.91 -7.45 15.30
CA GLU A 93 4.25 -6.04 15.49
C GLU A 93 5.54 -5.61 14.76
N ASP A 94 6.58 -6.46 14.76
CA ASP A 94 7.88 -6.17 14.12
C ASP A 94 7.79 -6.05 12.59
N TRP A 95 6.68 -6.50 11.99
CA TRP A 95 6.46 -6.35 10.56
C TRP A 95 6.12 -4.92 10.16
N TYR A 96 5.62 -4.11 11.10
CA TYR A 96 5.23 -2.73 10.85
C TYR A 96 6.43 -1.82 11.15
N ALA A 97 7.22 -1.54 10.12
CA ALA A 97 8.25 -0.51 10.24
C ALA A 97 7.60 0.85 10.55
N PRO A 98 8.15 1.65 11.48
CA PRO A 98 7.66 3.00 11.72
C PRO A 98 7.70 3.78 10.41
N ALA A 99 6.61 4.49 10.11
CA ALA A 99 6.52 5.36 8.96
C ALA A 99 7.43 6.58 9.19
N GLY A 100 8.72 6.43 8.88
CA GLY A 100 9.71 7.49 8.98
C GLY A 100 10.15 7.77 10.42
N GLU A 101 11.19 7.07 10.87
CA GLU A 101 12.13 7.72 11.77
C GLU A 101 13.08 8.54 10.87
N PRO A 102 13.16 9.87 10.99
CA PRO A 102 14.29 10.58 10.40
C PRO A 102 15.55 10.03 11.08
N GLU A 103 16.50 9.60 10.27
CA GLU A 103 17.86 9.31 10.70
C GLU A 103 18.35 10.45 11.61
N ALA A 104 18.38 10.22 12.92
CA ALA A 104 18.86 11.16 13.91
C ALA A 104 19.58 10.37 15.01
N ARG A 105 20.86 10.09 14.79
CA ARG A 105 21.96 10.75 15.52
C ARG A 105 23.32 10.26 15.05
#